data_AF-A0A8D0TZB5-F1
#
_entry.id   AF-A0A8D0TZB5-F1
#
_cell.length_a   1.000
_cell.length_b   1.000
_cell.length_c   1.000
_cell.angle_alpha   90.00
_cell.angle_beta   90.00
_cell.angle_gamma   90.00
#
_symmetry.space_group_name_H-M   'P 1'
#
loop_
_entity.id
_entity.type
_entity.pdbx_description
1 polymer ?
#
loop_
_entity_poly.entity_id
_entity_poly.type
_entity_poly.pdbx_seq_one_letter_code
_entity_poly.pdbx_strand_id
1 'polypeptide(L)'
;MLFHHSFDKAQNTNNQKPILLSPGARRPLIFRPSQEVKKILAFHPSSMQRKRQNLPECLLSPGCPANNYSQSCPLVYHHHRHSLGLLGAPSPDKDTDAQLIGGLVLSVGIYAEVERQKYKTLESAFLAPAIILILLGVIMFIVSFVGVLASLRDNLCLLQAFMYILGLCLIIELIGGVVALIFRNQTIDFLNDNIRRGIENYYDDLDFKNIMDFVQKEFKCCGGEDYRDWSKNQYHDCSAPGPLACGVPYTCCFRNTTEVVNTMCGYKTIDKERLSVQNIIYVRGCTNAVLIWFMDNYTIMAGLLLGILLPQFLGVLLTFLYITRVEDIIMEHSVTDGLLGPGVKPSAEAAGAGCCMCYPN
;
A
#
# COMPACT_ATOMS: atom_id res chain seq x y z
N MET A 1 16.91 11.86 -21.82
CA MET A 1 16.70 11.88 -23.29
C MET A 1 16.53 10.42 -23.73
N LEU A 2 15.50 10.11 -24.52
CA LEU A 2 14.92 8.78 -24.80
C LEU A 2 13.93 8.27 -23.73
N PHE A 3 12.66 8.67 -23.87
CA PHE A 3 11.43 7.87 -23.63
C PHE A 3 10.24 8.81 -23.90
N HIS A 4 10.10 9.28 -25.15
CA HIS A 4 8.99 10.17 -25.53
C HIS A 4 8.60 10.00 -27.00
N HIS A 5 8.56 8.76 -27.49
CA HIS A 5 8.23 8.49 -28.89
C HIS A 5 7.50 7.15 -29.06
N SER A 6 6.28 7.01 -28.51
CA SER A 6 5.40 5.91 -28.90
C SER A 6 3.90 6.09 -28.55
N PHE A 7 3.39 7.33 -28.53
CA PHE A 7 1.96 7.59 -28.36
C PHE A 7 1.48 8.66 -29.33
N ASP A 8 1.67 8.43 -30.64
CA ASP A 8 1.02 9.24 -31.67
C ASP A 8 0.92 8.45 -32.98
N LYS A 9 -0.04 7.51 -33.05
CA LYS A 9 -0.56 6.98 -34.33
C LYS A 9 -1.80 6.10 -34.11
N ALA A 10 -2.95 6.71 -33.80
CA ALA A 10 -4.25 6.05 -34.00
C ALA A 10 -5.43 7.03 -34.06
N GLN A 11 -5.36 8.08 -34.88
CA GLN A 11 -6.55 8.85 -35.27
C GLN A 11 -6.43 9.33 -36.71
N ASN A 12 -6.94 8.54 -37.67
CA ASN A 12 -7.61 9.08 -38.87
C ASN A 12 -8.30 7.95 -39.65
N THR A 13 -9.64 7.93 -39.67
CA THR A 13 -10.44 7.90 -40.92
C THR A 13 -11.93 8.08 -40.60
N ASN A 14 -12.53 9.04 -41.31
CA ASN A 14 -13.92 9.48 -41.27
C ASN A 14 -14.90 8.57 -42.05
N ASN A 15 -16.20 8.82 -41.81
CA ASN A 15 -17.41 8.57 -42.63
C ASN A 15 -18.21 7.26 -42.46
N GLN A 16 -19.41 7.36 -41.85
CA GLN A 16 -20.72 7.21 -42.54
C GLN A 16 -21.89 7.74 -41.67
N LYS A 17 -22.91 8.34 -42.29
CA LYS A 17 -24.06 9.10 -41.74
C LYS A 17 -25.31 8.18 -41.46
N PRO A 18 -26.50 8.68 -41.03
CA PRO A 18 -27.27 8.21 -39.87
C PRO A 18 -28.53 7.37 -40.23
N ILE A 19 -29.06 6.60 -39.27
CA ILE A 19 -30.41 6.02 -39.37
C ILE A 19 -31.20 6.31 -38.08
N LEU A 20 -32.36 6.94 -38.28
CA LEU A 20 -33.37 7.30 -37.30
C LEU A 20 -34.42 6.17 -37.25
N LEU A 21 -34.78 5.66 -36.07
CA LEU A 21 -36.09 5.03 -35.80
C LEU A 21 -36.35 4.90 -34.28
N SER A 22 -37.64 5.03 -33.93
CA SER A 22 -38.23 5.49 -32.67
C SER A 22 -38.53 4.34 -31.66
N PRO A 23 -39.34 4.50 -30.59
CA PRO A 23 -38.93 4.21 -29.22
C PRO A 23 -39.60 2.95 -28.63
N GLY A 24 -39.02 2.42 -27.55
CA GLY A 24 -39.75 1.54 -26.63
C GLY A 24 -39.14 0.15 -26.44
N ALA A 25 -38.39 0.01 -25.34
CA ALA A 25 -38.53 -1.08 -24.37
C ALA A 25 -37.43 -0.91 -23.33
N ARG A 26 -37.79 -0.49 -22.11
CA ARG A 26 -36.90 -0.59 -20.95
C ARG A 26 -36.58 -2.08 -20.74
N ARG A 27 -35.31 -2.46 -20.90
CA ARG A 27 -34.76 -3.68 -20.31
C ARG A 27 -33.56 -3.30 -19.45
N PRO A 28 -33.47 -3.77 -18.19
CA PRO A 28 -32.36 -3.44 -17.32
C PRO A 28 -31.07 -4.10 -17.85
N LEU A 29 -30.03 -3.29 -18.04
CA LEU A 29 -28.66 -3.75 -18.26
C LEU A 29 -28.15 -4.38 -16.97
N ILE A 30 -28.29 -5.70 -16.87
CA ILE A 30 -27.59 -6.52 -15.89
C ILE A 30 -26.12 -6.53 -16.30
N PHE A 31 -25.30 -5.81 -15.54
CA PHE A 31 -23.84 -5.91 -15.61
C PHE A 31 -23.44 -7.37 -15.38
N ARG A 32 -22.93 -8.05 -16.41
CA ARG A 32 -22.21 -9.31 -16.23
C ARG A 32 -20.80 -8.96 -15.77
N PRO A 33 -20.38 -9.35 -14.55
CA PRO A 33 -18.98 -9.18 -14.16
C PRO A 33 -18.08 -10.08 -15.01
N SER A 34 -16.86 -9.60 -15.28
CA SER A 34 -15.83 -10.29 -16.04
C SER A 34 -15.51 -11.67 -15.44
N GLN A 35 -15.02 -12.59 -16.29
CA GLN A 35 -14.69 -13.98 -15.96
C GLN A 35 -13.76 -14.17 -14.74
N GLU A 36 -13.12 -13.10 -14.25
CA GLU A 36 -12.24 -13.14 -13.08
C GLU A 36 -13.00 -13.04 -11.74
N VAL A 37 -14.20 -12.45 -11.70
CA VAL A 37 -15.00 -12.35 -10.45
C VAL A 37 -15.70 -13.67 -10.12
N LYS A 38 -16.00 -14.52 -11.13
CA LYS A 38 -16.61 -15.84 -10.91
C LYS A 38 -15.68 -16.87 -10.28
N LYS A 39 -14.36 -16.67 -10.36
CA LYS A 39 -13.38 -17.59 -9.73
C LYS A 39 -13.25 -17.38 -8.22
N ILE A 40 -13.62 -16.22 -7.69
CA ILE A 40 -13.50 -15.91 -6.26
C ILE A 40 -14.68 -16.47 -5.44
N LEU A 41 -15.82 -16.81 -6.08
CA LEU A 41 -17.05 -17.20 -5.37
C LEU A 41 -17.62 -18.59 -5.74
N ALA A 42 -16.88 -19.45 -6.42
CA ALA A 42 -17.35 -20.80 -6.74
C ALA A 42 -16.74 -21.87 -5.82
N PHE A 43 -17.29 -22.02 -4.61
CA PHE A 43 -17.21 -23.30 -3.88
C PHE A 43 -18.35 -24.20 -4.39
N HIS A 44 -18.02 -25.14 -5.28
CA HIS A 44 -18.93 -26.24 -5.64
C HIS A 44 -18.25 -27.60 -5.40
N PRO A 45 -18.91 -28.54 -4.71
CA PRO A 45 -18.30 -29.79 -4.27
C PRO A 45 -18.37 -30.83 -5.38
N SER A 46 -17.34 -30.89 -6.23
CA SER A 46 -17.31 -31.92 -7.28
C SER A 46 -15.89 -32.13 -7.82
N SER A 47 -15.02 -32.70 -6.99
CA SER A 47 -13.80 -33.40 -7.43
C SER A 47 -13.32 -34.46 -6.42
N MET A 48 -14.25 -35.00 -5.62
CA MET A 48 -13.98 -36.12 -4.69
C MET A 48 -14.04 -37.48 -5.42
N GLN A 49 -13.25 -37.65 -6.47
CA GLN A 49 -12.92 -38.97 -7.01
C GLN A 49 -11.53 -38.93 -7.66
N ARG A 50 -10.67 -39.84 -7.20
CA ARG A 50 -9.49 -40.42 -7.88
C ARG A 50 -8.11 -39.84 -7.53
N LYS A 51 -7.54 -40.36 -6.43
CA LYS A 51 -6.28 -41.13 -6.47
C LYS A 51 -6.17 -42.04 -5.24
N ARG A 52 -6.68 -43.28 -5.34
CA ARG A 52 -6.10 -44.41 -4.60
C ARG A 52 -4.73 -44.67 -5.25
N GLN A 53 -3.64 -44.37 -4.56
CA GLN A 53 -2.33 -44.93 -4.88
C GLN A 53 -1.67 -45.36 -3.57
N ASN A 54 -1.63 -46.68 -3.41
CA ASN A 54 -0.75 -47.52 -2.57
C ASN A 54 -0.55 -47.11 -1.11
N LEU A 55 -1.44 -47.59 -0.23
CA LEU A 55 -1.20 -47.66 1.20
C LEU A 55 -0.54 -49.03 1.51
N PRO A 56 0.53 -49.12 2.32
CA PRO A 56 1.08 -50.40 2.74
C PRO A 56 0.08 -51.15 3.62
N GLU A 57 -0.15 -52.43 3.34
CA GLU A 57 -0.93 -53.32 4.23
C GLU A 57 -0.05 -53.73 5.41
N CYS A 58 -0.43 -53.29 6.61
CA CYS A 58 0.21 -53.70 7.85
C CYS A 58 -0.65 -54.78 8.53
N LEU A 59 -0.06 -55.95 8.79
CA LEU A 59 -0.75 -57.11 9.39
C LEU A 59 -0.17 -57.42 10.78
N LEU A 60 -1.02 -57.96 11.66
CA LEU A 60 -0.60 -58.49 12.96
C LEU A 60 0.14 -59.82 12.77
N SER A 61 1.27 -60.01 13.47
CA SER A 61 2.03 -61.26 13.44
C SER A 61 1.32 -62.37 14.25
N PRO A 62 1.25 -63.63 13.76
CA PRO A 62 0.58 -64.72 14.47
C PRO A 62 1.37 -65.11 15.73
N GLY A 63 0.82 -64.84 16.92
CA GLY A 63 1.41 -65.17 18.22
C GLY A 63 1.31 -64.11 19.32
N CYS A 64 0.73 -62.93 19.05
CA CYS A 64 0.57 -61.89 20.09
C CYS A 64 -0.58 -62.25 21.09
N PRO A 65 -0.38 -62.09 22.42
CA PRO A 65 -1.32 -62.54 23.46
C PRO A 65 -2.64 -61.74 23.49
N ALA A 66 -3.77 -62.45 23.63
CA ALA A 66 -5.14 -61.95 23.42
C ALA A 66 -5.75 -61.07 24.53
N ASN A 67 -4.95 -60.51 25.45
CA ASN A 67 -5.49 -59.78 26.62
C ASN A 67 -5.56 -58.25 26.48
N ASN A 68 -5.32 -57.68 25.30
CA ASN A 68 -5.57 -56.26 25.05
C ASN A 68 -6.50 -56.06 23.85
N TYR A 69 -7.81 -56.17 24.11
CA TYR A 69 -8.85 -55.74 23.18
C TYR A 69 -8.84 -54.20 23.08
N SER A 70 -8.03 -53.63 22.18
CA SER A 70 -8.27 -52.30 21.55
C SER A 70 -7.16 -51.78 20.62
N GLN A 71 -6.08 -52.52 20.36
CA GLN A 71 -5.02 -52.03 19.46
C GLN A 71 -5.23 -52.50 18.01
N SER A 72 -6.01 -51.74 17.24
CA SER A 72 -5.71 -51.58 15.81
C SER A 72 -4.31 -50.97 15.70
N CYS A 73 -3.41 -51.53 14.87
CA CYS A 73 -2.08 -50.99 14.65
C CYS A 73 -2.21 -49.48 14.35
N PRO A 74 -1.67 -48.58 15.20
CA PRO A 74 -1.72 -47.17 14.89
C PRO A 74 -0.92 -46.95 13.62
N LEU A 75 -1.57 -46.44 12.57
CA LEU A 75 -0.88 -45.84 11.43
C LEU A 75 0.05 -44.78 12.02
N VAL A 76 1.35 -45.11 12.10
CA VAL A 76 2.38 -44.19 12.58
C VAL A 76 2.22 -42.90 11.81
N TYR A 77 1.85 -41.88 12.56
CA TYR A 77 1.41 -40.57 12.13
C TYR A 77 2.61 -39.75 11.65
N HIS A 78 3.34 -40.25 10.65
CA HIS A 78 4.42 -39.48 10.03
C HIS A 78 3.92 -38.59 8.87
N HIS A 79 2.59 -38.53 8.65
CA HIS A 79 2.01 -37.87 7.49
C HIS A 79 1.16 -36.62 7.80
N HIS A 80 1.07 -36.19 9.06
CA HIS A 80 0.25 -35.01 9.42
C HIS A 80 0.99 -33.68 9.36
N ARG A 81 2.18 -33.66 8.75
CA ARG A 81 2.85 -32.44 8.31
C ARG A 81 2.44 -32.00 6.90
N HIS A 82 1.64 -32.79 6.19
CA HIS A 82 1.30 -32.54 4.78
C HIS A 82 -0.18 -32.19 4.50
N SER A 83 -1.11 -32.38 5.44
CA SER A 83 -2.55 -32.17 5.18
C SER A 83 -3.11 -30.80 5.63
N LEU A 84 -2.33 -29.96 6.31
CA LEU A 84 -2.64 -28.53 6.45
C LEU A 84 -1.87 -27.65 5.44
N GLY A 85 -1.22 -28.25 4.45
CA GLY A 85 -0.60 -27.57 3.30
C GLY A 85 -1.49 -27.50 2.05
N LEU A 86 -2.80 -27.74 2.19
CA LEU A 86 -3.77 -27.71 1.06
C LEU A 86 -4.50 -26.37 0.90
N LEU A 87 -4.15 -25.35 1.67
CA LEU A 87 -4.11 -23.98 1.15
C LEU A 87 -2.71 -23.86 0.57
N GLY A 88 -2.64 -23.83 -0.77
CA GLY A 88 -1.39 -24.02 -1.51
C GLY A 88 -0.22 -23.28 -0.89
N ALA A 89 0.89 -24.01 -0.69
CA ALA A 89 2.19 -23.39 -0.56
C ALA A 89 2.27 -22.29 -1.63
N PRO A 90 2.54 -21.02 -1.26
CA PRO A 90 2.68 -19.97 -2.24
C PRO A 90 3.73 -20.43 -3.25
N SER A 91 3.35 -20.44 -4.52
CA SER A 91 4.34 -20.49 -5.59
C SER A 91 5.39 -19.42 -5.30
N PRO A 92 6.71 -19.71 -5.41
CA PRO A 92 7.79 -18.78 -5.09
C PRO A 92 7.82 -17.48 -5.95
N ASP A 93 6.81 -17.29 -6.79
CA ASP A 93 6.62 -16.13 -7.67
C ASP A 93 5.67 -15.04 -7.12
N LYS A 94 4.97 -15.22 -5.98
CA LYS A 94 3.94 -14.24 -5.53
C LYS A 94 4.18 -13.53 -4.20
N ASP A 95 4.91 -14.15 -3.27
CA ASP A 95 5.25 -13.49 -1.98
C ASP A 95 6.41 -12.49 -2.12
N THR A 96 7.13 -12.59 -3.23
CA THR A 96 8.28 -11.75 -3.61
C THR A 96 7.85 -10.33 -3.99
N ASP A 97 6.59 -10.11 -4.36
CA ASP A 97 6.09 -8.86 -4.93
C ASP A 97 6.14 -7.70 -3.93
N ALA A 98 5.73 -7.93 -2.67
CA ALA A 98 5.71 -6.89 -1.64
C ALA A 98 7.13 -6.49 -1.17
N GLN A 99 8.04 -7.45 -1.07
CA GLN A 99 9.46 -7.19 -0.75
C GLN A 99 10.17 -6.46 -1.89
N LEU A 100 9.85 -6.80 -3.15
CA LEU A 100 10.36 -6.08 -4.32
C LEU A 100 9.87 -4.63 -4.34
N ILE A 101 8.58 -4.39 -4.07
CA ILE A 101 8.03 -3.03 -3.98
C ILE A 101 8.71 -2.25 -2.84
N GLY A 102 8.84 -2.83 -1.63
CA GLY A 102 9.51 -2.19 -0.51
C GLY A 102 10.98 -1.89 -0.77
N GLY A 103 11.71 -2.83 -1.38
CA GLY A 103 13.11 -2.67 -1.77
C GLY A 103 13.30 -1.63 -2.88
N LEU A 104 12.39 -1.56 -3.86
CA LEU A 104 12.39 -0.52 -4.90
C LEU A 104 12.13 0.86 -4.29
N VAL A 105 11.11 1.00 -3.44
CA VAL A 105 10.79 2.27 -2.77
C VAL A 105 11.96 2.74 -1.90
N LEU A 106 12.61 1.82 -1.16
CA LEU A 106 13.83 2.12 -0.41
C LEU A 106 14.98 2.57 -1.31
N SER A 107 15.22 1.86 -2.41
CA SER A 107 16.29 2.19 -3.35
C SER A 107 16.06 3.55 -4.00
N VAL A 108 14.82 3.86 -4.36
CA VAL A 108 14.41 5.18 -4.89
C VAL A 108 14.58 6.27 -3.83
N GLY A 109 14.19 6.02 -2.58
CA GLY A 109 14.37 6.95 -1.47
C GLY A 109 15.85 7.26 -1.20
N ILE A 110 16.68 6.22 -1.09
CA ILE A 110 18.13 6.37 -0.89
C ILE A 110 18.77 7.13 -2.07
N TYR A 111 18.40 6.79 -3.30
CA TYR A 111 18.89 7.51 -4.49
C TYR A 111 18.52 9.00 -4.45
N ALA A 112 17.27 9.32 -4.08
CA ALA A 112 16.80 10.70 -3.97
C ALA A 112 17.57 11.50 -2.91
N GLU A 113 17.83 10.94 -1.72
CA GLU A 113 18.63 11.64 -0.70
C GLU A 113 20.11 11.75 -1.08
N VAL A 114 20.70 10.73 -1.71
CA VAL A 114 22.09 10.79 -2.16
C VAL A 114 22.27 11.91 -3.19
N GLU A 115 21.32 12.07 -4.12
CA GLU A 115 21.35 13.18 -5.07
C GLU A 115 21.11 14.52 -4.36
N ARG A 116 20.17 14.58 -3.41
CA ARG A 116 19.89 15.77 -2.60
C ARG A 116 21.09 16.25 -1.78
N GLN A 117 21.86 15.34 -1.18
CA GLN A 117 23.05 15.67 -0.38
C GLN A 117 24.19 16.26 -1.21
N LYS A 118 24.27 15.97 -2.51
CA LYS A 118 25.30 16.56 -3.38
C LYS A 118 25.13 18.06 -3.60
N TYR A 119 23.91 18.59 -3.44
CA TYR A 119 23.59 19.98 -3.76
C TYR A 119 23.23 20.84 -2.54
N LYS A 120 23.17 20.29 -1.32
CA LYS A 120 22.82 21.05 -0.10
C LYS A 120 23.81 20.86 1.05
N THR A 121 24.28 21.98 1.58
CA THR A 121 24.86 22.08 2.92
C THR A 121 23.77 21.89 3.98
N LEU A 122 24.13 21.14 5.03
CA LEU A 122 23.29 20.63 6.11
C LEU A 122 22.57 21.72 6.92
N GLU A 123 21.51 22.33 6.40
CA GLU A 123 20.57 23.10 7.22
C GLU A 123 19.13 22.87 6.74
N SER A 124 18.28 22.38 7.64
CA SER A 124 16.86 21.97 7.45
C SER A 124 16.62 20.64 6.70
N ALA A 125 17.30 19.57 7.10
CA ALA A 125 17.05 18.22 6.57
C ALA A 125 15.65 17.68 6.92
N PHE A 126 15.19 17.84 8.17
CA PHE A 126 14.12 17.05 8.77
C PHE A 126 12.69 17.16 8.18
N LEU A 127 12.42 18.07 7.25
CA LEU A 127 11.07 18.31 6.72
C LEU A 127 10.99 18.16 5.19
N ALA A 128 12.04 17.66 4.54
CA ALA A 128 11.98 17.39 3.12
C ALA A 128 11.01 16.22 2.83
N PRO A 129 10.14 16.33 1.80
CA PRO A 129 9.30 15.23 1.36
C PRO A 129 10.07 13.92 1.11
N ALA A 130 11.33 14.02 0.67
CA ALA A 130 12.24 12.88 0.48
C ALA A 130 12.52 12.09 1.77
N ILE A 131 12.74 12.76 2.91
CA ILE A 131 12.97 12.08 4.20
C ILE A 131 11.73 11.31 4.64
N ILE A 132 10.55 11.90 4.46
CA ILE A 132 9.27 11.23 4.79
C ILE A 132 9.11 9.96 3.94
N LEU A 133 9.42 10.03 2.63
CA LEU A 133 9.39 8.87 1.74
C LEU A 133 10.38 7.77 2.16
N ILE A 134 11.58 8.12 2.62
CA ILE A 134 12.54 7.13 3.14
C ILE A 134 12.03 6.48 4.41
N LEU A 135 11.55 7.26 5.38
CA LEU A 135 11.03 6.71 6.64
C LEU A 135 9.88 5.75 6.38
N LEU A 136 8.94 6.13 5.50
CA LEU A 136 7.85 5.26 5.07
C LEU A 136 8.38 4.00 4.37
N GLY A 137 9.35 4.13 3.46
CA GLY A 137 9.96 3.00 2.76
C GLY A 137 10.65 2.00 3.70
N VAL A 138 11.40 2.49 4.70
CA VAL A 138 12.06 1.65 5.71
C VAL A 138 11.03 0.88 6.53
N ILE A 139 9.98 1.55 7.01
CA ILE A 139 8.91 0.89 7.78
C ILE A 139 8.23 -0.18 6.93
N MET A 140 7.85 0.15 5.68
CA MET A 140 7.23 -0.79 4.75
C MET A 140 8.09 -2.02 4.48
N PHE A 141 9.40 -1.83 4.31
CA PHE A 141 10.34 -2.92 4.10
C PHE A 141 10.47 -3.83 5.34
N ILE A 142 10.61 -3.25 6.54
CA ILE A 142 10.70 -4.03 7.78
C ILE A 142 9.42 -4.85 7.98
N VAL A 143 8.24 -4.24 7.83
CA VAL A 143 6.94 -4.93 7.97
C VAL A 143 6.82 -6.08 6.98
N SER A 144 7.23 -5.85 5.73
CA SER A 144 7.19 -6.86 4.67
C SER A 144 8.19 -7.99 4.92
N PHE A 145 9.39 -7.67 5.42
CA PHE A 145 10.40 -8.67 5.79
C PHE A 145 9.92 -9.55 6.95
N VAL A 146 9.38 -8.94 8.01
CA VAL A 146 8.79 -9.67 9.14
C VAL A 146 7.61 -10.53 8.68
N GLY A 147 6.73 -10.02 7.81
CA GLY A 147 5.60 -10.78 7.29
C GLY A 147 6.01 -12.06 6.55
N VAL A 148 7.03 -11.99 5.69
CA VAL A 148 7.54 -13.18 4.99
C VAL A 148 8.23 -14.15 5.96
N LEU A 149 9.03 -13.66 6.90
CA LEU A 149 9.62 -14.53 7.92
C LEU A 149 8.57 -15.21 8.80
N ALA A 150 7.43 -14.56 9.05
CA ALA A 150 6.33 -15.09 9.87
C ALA A 150 5.62 -16.24 9.17
N SER A 151 5.52 -16.17 7.84
CA SER A 151 4.93 -17.23 7.02
C SER A 151 5.89 -18.40 6.79
N LEU A 152 7.19 -18.14 6.69
CA LEU A 152 8.18 -19.19 6.40
C LEU A 152 8.59 -19.98 7.64
N ARG A 153 8.64 -19.30 8.78
CA ARG A 153 9.05 -19.88 10.05
C ARG A 153 7.76 -19.97 10.85
N ASP A 154 7.27 -21.19 11.09
CA ASP A 154 6.11 -21.52 11.95
C ASP A 154 6.35 -21.08 13.42
N ASN A 155 6.70 -19.81 13.63
CA ASN A 155 7.11 -19.22 14.88
C ASN A 155 6.04 -18.21 15.31
N LEU A 156 5.23 -18.63 16.27
CA LEU A 156 4.16 -17.84 16.88
C LEU A 156 4.61 -16.45 17.33
N CYS A 157 5.83 -16.32 17.87
CA CYS A 157 6.34 -15.03 18.35
C CYS A 157 6.49 -14.02 17.20
N LEU A 158 6.97 -14.47 16.04
CA LEU A 158 7.19 -13.60 14.88
C LEU A 158 5.85 -13.21 14.22
N LEU A 159 4.89 -14.13 14.23
CA LEU A 159 3.53 -13.86 13.77
C LEU A 159 2.77 -12.90 14.71
N GLN A 160 2.96 -13.03 16.03
CA GLN A 160 2.43 -12.07 17.02
C GLN A 160 3.04 -10.68 16.81
N ALA A 161 4.36 -10.58 16.60
CA ALA A 161 5.01 -9.31 16.30
C ALA A 161 4.44 -8.65 15.03
N PHE A 162 4.20 -9.42 13.97
CA PHE A 162 3.56 -8.92 12.75
C PHE A 162 2.16 -8.36 13.01
N MET A 163 1.33 -9.08 13.79
CA MET A 163 -0.01 -8.61 14.18
C MET A 163 0.06 -7.28 14.93
N TYR A 164 0.96 -7.15 15.91
CA TYR A 164 1.11 -5.93 16.70
C TYR A 164 1.54 -4.74 15.86
N ILE A 165 2.49 -4.94 14.93
CA ILE A 165 2.95 -3.85 14.06
C ILE A 165 1.83 -3.39 13.12
N LEU A 166 1.13 -4.32 12.46
CA LEU A 166 -0.01 -3.96 11.60
C LEU A 166 -1.15 -3.31 12.39
N GLY A 167 -1.45 -3.81 13.59
CA GLY A 167 -2.47 -3.23 14.47
C GLY A 167 -2.09 -1.80 14.91
N LEU A 168 -0.81 -1.57 15.22
CA LEU A 168 -0.31 -0.24 15.57
C LEU A 168 -0.42 0.73 14.38
N CYS A 169 -0.05 0.30 13.17
CA CYS A 169 -0.22 1.10 11.96
C CYS A 169 -1.69 1.48 11.74
N LEU A 170 -2.61 0.52 11.83
CA LEU A 170 -4.05 0.77 11.70
C LEU A 170 -4.55 1.80 12.72
N ILE A 171 -4.11 1.71 13.99
CA ILE A 171 -4.49 2.66 15.03
C ILE A 171 -3.94 4.05 14.73
N ILE A 172 -2.67 4.17 14.33
CA ILE A 172 -2.06 5.45 13.96
C ILE A 172 -2.78 6.10 12.78
N GLU A 173 -3.14 5.33 11.76
CA GLU A 173 -3.89 5.82 10.59
C GLU A 173 -5.28 6.33 10.98
N LEU A 174 -6.01 5.59 11.83
CA LEU A 174 -7.32 6.01 12.32
C LEU A 174 -7.22 7.28 13.18
N ILE A 175 -6.27 7.34 14.11
CA ILE A 175 -6.04 8.53 14.94
C ILE A 175 -5.64 9.71 14.06
N GLY A 176 -4.70 9.52 13.14
CA GLY A 176 -4.25 10.56 12.21
C GLY A 176 -5.38 11.09 11.33
N GLY A 177 -6.24 10.20 10.80
CA GLY A 177 -7.42 10.58 10.05
C GLY A 177 -8.42 11.39 10.89
N VAL A 178 -8.72 10.95 12.11
CA VAL A 178 -9.62 11.67 13.02
C VAL A 178 -9.06 13.04 13.41
N VAL A 179 -7.77 13.12 13.75
CA VAL A 179 -7.10 14.39 14.08
C VAL A 179 -7.12 15.36 12.90
N ALA A 180 -6.81 14.90 11.69
CA ALA A 180 -6.85 15.72 10.48
C ALA A 180 -8.26 16.26 10.17
N LEU A 181 -9.31 15.50 10.51
CA LEU A 181 -10.70 15.95 10.36
C LEU A 181 -11.11 16.96 11.43
N ILE A 182 -10.81 16.70 12.70
CA ILE A 182 -11.18 17.59 13.83
C ILE A 182 -10.41 18.91 13.75
N PHE A 183 -9.11 18.84 13.50
CA PHE A 183 -8.21 19.99 13.50
C PHE A 183 -7.88 20.49 12.09
N ARG A 184 -8.82 20.34 11.14
CA ARG A 184 -8.62 20.69 9.73
C ARG A 184 -7.99 22.06 9.53
N ASN A 185 -8.48 23.09 10.22
CA ASN A 185 -7.95 24.44 10.06
C ASN A 185 -6.49 24.54 10.51
N GLN A 186 -6.13 23.96 11.66
CA GLN A 186 -4.75 23.94 12.13
C GLN A 186 -3.84 23.13 11.20
N THR A 187 -4.33 22.01 10.64
CA THR A 187 -3.59 21.25 9.63
C THR A 187 -3.33 22.09 8.38
N ILE A 188 -4.32 22.87 7.93
CA ILE A 188 -4.18 23.78 6.78
C ILE A 188 -3.18 24.89 7.07
N ASP A 189 -3.24 25.50 8.25
CA ASP A 189 -2.32 26.56 8.65
C ASP A 189 -0.89 26.03 8.74
N PHE A 190 -0.71 24.84 9.35
CA PHE A 190 0.58 24.15 9.37
C PHE A 190 1.11 23.88 7.96
N LEU A 191 0.27 23.42 7.03
CA LEU A 191 0.67 23.20 5.64
C LEU A 191 1.06 24.52 4.95
N ASN A 192 0.27 25.58 5.11
CA ASN A 192 0.56 26.90 4.54
C ASN A 192 1.89 27.47 5.05
N ASP A 193 2.17 27.32 6.35
CA ASP A 193 3.44 27.78 6.94
C ASP A 193 4.64 27.01 6.37
N ASN A 194 4.51 25.71 6.17
CA ASN A 194 5.56 24.91 5.51
C ASN A 194 5.74 25.31 4.04
N ILE A 195 4.65 25.59 3.31
CA ILE A 195 4.72 26.08 1.93
C ILE A 195 5.42 27.44 1.87
N ARG A 196 5.11 28.36 2.80
CA ARG A 196 5.77 29.68 2.89
C ARG A 196 7.28 29.56 3.10
N ARG A 197 7.72 28.69 4.02
CA ARG A 197 9.16 28.39 4.22
C ARG A 197 9.80 27.77 2.97
N GLY A 198 9.06 26.94 2.25
CA GLY A 198 9.51 26.40 0.97
C GLY A 198 9.66 27.49 -0.11
N ILE A 199 8.71 28.44 -0.17
CA ILE A 199 8.74 29.57 -1.11
C ILE A 199 9.98 30.44 -0.89
N GLU A 200 10.41 30.68 0.35
CA GLU A 200 11.65 31.41 0.65
C GLU A 200 12.86 30.82 -0.10
N ASN A 201 12.94 29.48 -0.15
CA ASN A 201 14.04 28.71 -0.77
C ASN A 201 13.70 28.16 -2.17
N TYR A 202 12.68 28.71 -2.86
CA TYR A 202 12.16 28.14 -4.10
C TYR A 202 13.20 27.99 -5.24
N TYR A 203 14.23 28.83 -5.31
CA TYR A 203 15.29 28.70 -6.32
C TYR A 203 16.48 27.84 -5.88
N ASP A 204 16.61 27.63 -4.57
CA ASP A 204 17.71 26.87 -3.96
C ASP A 204 17.32 25.40 -3.72
N ASP A 205 16.02 25.11 -3.63
CA ASP A 205 15.46 23.77 -3.52
C ASP A 205 14.76 23.33 -4.83
N LEU A 206 15.47 22.55 -5.63
CA LEU A 206 14.94 22.03 -6.90
C LEU A 206 13.76 21.07 -6.71
N ASP A 207 13.72 20.31 -5.61
CA ASP A 207 12.63 19.36 -5.33
C ASP A 207 11.35 20.13 -4.98
N PHE A 208 11.46 21.10 -4.07
CA PHE A 208 10.34 21.98 -3.74
C PHE A 208 9.87 22.75 -4.98
N LYS A 209 10.80 23.28 -5.78
CA LYS A 209 10.48 23.95 -7.04
C LYS A 209 9.65 23.09 -7.97
N ASN A 210 10.10 21.87 -8.25
CA ASN A 210 9.41 20.95 -9.15
C ASN A 210 8.00 20.60 -8.65
N ILE A 211 7.86 20.35 -7.35
CA ILE A 211 6.57 20.05 -6.72
C ILE A 211 5.65 21.27 -6.79
N MET A 212 6.14 22.46 -6.40
CA MET A 212 5.34 23.68 -6.41
C MET A 212 4.91 24.06 -7.83
N ASP A 213 5.82 23.96 -8.80
CA ASP A 213 5.53 24.19 -10.22
C ASP A 213 4.44 23.24 -10.74
N PHE A 214 4.53 21.96 -10.38
CA PHE A 214 3.53 20.96 -10.73
C PHE A 214 2.18 21.29 -10.11
N VAL A 215 2.14 21.54 -8.80
CA VAL A 215 0.91 21.85 -8.06
C VAL A 215 0.22 23.09 -8.63
N GLN A 216 0.96 24.16 -8.90
CA GLN A 216 0.42 25.39 -9.45
C GLN A 216 -0.18 25.20 -10.85
N LYS A 217 0.50 24.43 -11.70
CA LYS A 217 0.03 24.11 -13.07
C LYS A 217 -1.19 23.19 -13.05
N GLU A 218 -1.15 22.14 -12.25
CA GLU A 218 -2.18 21.10 -12.19
C GLU A 218 -3.46 21.62 -11.53
N PHE A 219 -3.33 22.25 -10.36
CA PHE A 219 -4.47 22.72 -9.57
C PHE A 219 -4.86 24.18 -9.85
N LYS A 220 -4.20 24.83 -10.83
CA LYS A 220 -4.55 26.18 -11.29
C LYS A 220 -4.64 27.17 -10.13
N CYS A 221 -3.53 27.27 -9.39
CA CYS A 221 -3.43 27.99 -8.13
C CYS A 221 -2.08 28.73 -8.03
N CYS A 222 -1.93 29.62 -7.05
CA CYS A 222 -0.69 30.35 -6.82
C CYS A 222 -0.45 30.61 -5.33
N GLY A 223 0.78 30.34 -4.87
CA GLY A 223 1.15 30.44 -3.45
C GLY A 223 0.57 29.29 -2.62
N GLY A 224 0.70 29.36 -1.30
CA GLY A 224 0.12 28.37 -0.39
C GLY A 224 -1.33 28.71 -0.06
N GLU A 225 -1.50 29.83 0.64
CA GLU A 225 -2.79 30.39 1.01
C GLU A 225 -3.27 31.45 0.01
N ASP A 226 -2.33 32.27 -0.49
CA ASP A 226 -2.60 33.35 -1.45
C ASP A 226 -1.39 33.61 -2.36
N TYR A 227 -1.63 34.19 -3.54
CA TYR A 227 -0.56 34.57 -4.47
C TYR A 227 0.46 35.55 -3.86
N ARG A 228 0.06 36.31 -2.83
CA ARG A 228 0.94 37.21 -2.08
C ARG A 228 2.00 36.49 -1.25
N ASP A 229 1.88 35.18 -1.01
CA ASP A 229 2.91 34.40 -0.31
C ASP A 229 4.28 34.49 -1.01
N TRP A 230 4.29 34.74 -2.32
CA TRP A 230 5.51 34.99 -3.10
C TRP A 230 6.32 36.21 -2.65
N SER A 231 5.71 37.15 -1.94
CA SER A 231 6.44 38.28 -1.33
C SER A 231 7.49 37.84 -0.32
N LYS A 232 7.43 36.62 0.21
CA LYS A 232 8.45 36.06 1.11
C LYS A 232 9.71 35.60 0.41
N ASN A 233 9.66 35.40 -0.91
CA ASN A 233 10.83 34.97 -1.67
C ASN A 233 11.74 36.16 -2.00
N GLN A 234 13.06 35.99 -1.80
CA GLN A 234 14.08 37.01 -2.04
C GLN A 234 14.10 37.64 -3.45
N TYR A 235 13.60 36.94 -4.48
CA TYR A 235 13.56 37.44 -5.87
C TYR A 235 12.20 38.05 -6.26
N HIS A 236 11.13 37.69 -5.54
CA HIS A 236 9.75 38.10 -5.84
C HIS A 236 9.22 39.16 -4.87
N ASP A 237 9.91 39.41 -3.76
CA ASP A 237 9.66 40.56 -2.89
C ASP A 237 9.64 41.86 -3.72
N CYS A 238 8.75 42.80 -3.39
CA CYS A 238 8.61 44.05 -4.15
C CYS A 238 9.83 44.99 -3.99
N SER A 239 10.66 44.76 -2.97
CA SER A 239 11.92 45.46 -2.71
C SER A 239 13.11 44.77 -3.38
N ALA A 240 12.91 43.59 -3.97
CA ALA A 240 13.98 42.85 -4.61
C ALA A 240 14.51 43.59 -5.86
N PRO A 241 15.80 43.48 -6.17
CA PRO A 241 16.33 43.97 -7.43
C PRO A 241 15.96 42.99 -8.56
N GLY A 242 15.51 43.53 -9.70
CA GLY A 242 15.37 42.78 -10.94
C GLY A 242 13.94 42.63 -11.46
N PRO A 243 13.77 41.90 -12.58
CA PRO A 243 12.51 41.84 -13.30
C PRO A 243 11.46 40.93 -12.64
N LEU A 244 11.84 40.11 -11.65
CA LEU A 244 10.92 39.23 -10.92
C LEU A 244 10.27 39.92 -9.72
N ALA A 245 10.79 41.09 -9.33
CA ALA A 245 10.33 41.83 -8.16
C ALA A 245 8.84 42.16 -8.24
N CYS A 246 8.16 42.00 -7.11
CA CYS A 246 6.72 42.20 -6.97
C CYS A 246 5.86 41.31 -7.89
N GLY A 247 6.42 40.20 -8.33
CA GLY A 247 5.79 39.27 -9.25
C GLY A 247 5.54 37.90 -8.66
N VAL A 248 4.93 37.04 -9.47
CA VAL A 248 4.77 35.61 -9.18
C VAL A 248 5.41 34.79 -10.31
N PRO A 249 5.82 33.53 -10.07
CA PRO A 249 6.34 32.68 -11.12
C PRO A 249 5.33 32.46 -12.25
N TYR A 250 5.84 32.20 -13.46
CA TYR A 250 5.00 31.97 -14.65
C TYR A 250 4.04 30.78 -14.51
N THR A 251 4.30 29.86 -13.58
CA THR A 251 3.45 28.71 -13.25
C THR A 251 2.10 29.13 -12.66
N CYS A 252 2.01 30.32 -12.08
CA CYS A 252 0.78 30.91 -11.57
C CYS A 252 -0.11 31.52 -12.67
N CYS A 253 0.36 31.61 -13.90
CA CYS A 253 -0.35 32.32 -14.95
C CYS A 253 -1.35 31.44 -15.69
N PHE A 254 -2.43 32.05 -16.19
CA PHE A 254 -3.33 31.36 -17.10
C PHE A 254 -2.58 30.93 -18.36
N ARG A 255 -2.70 29.66 -18.72
CA ARG A 255 -2.19 29.13 -19.98
C ARG A 255 -3.36 28.87 -20.92
N ASN A 256 -3.41 29.63 -22.00
CA ASN A 256 -4.25 29.30 -23.14
C ASN A 256 -3.47 28.33 -24.05
N THR A 257 -4.09 27.22 -24.45
CA THR A 257 -3.43 26.16 -25.25
C THR A 257 -3.13 26.59 -26.68
N THR A 258 -3.67 27.73 -27.12
CA THR A 258 -3.54 28.26 -28.49
C THR A 258 -2.53 29.40 -28.64
N GLU A 259 -1.89 29.84 -27.55
CA GLU A 259 -1.03 31.05 -27.55
C GLU A 259 0.39 30.76 -27.01
N VAL A 260 1.36 31.58 -27.45
CA VAL A 260 2.74 31.54 -26.94
C VAL A 260 2.74 31.84 -25.44
N VAL A 261 3.41 30.99 -24.66
CA VAL A 261 3.48 31.14 -23.20
C VAL A 261 4.18 32.44 -22.85
N ASN A 262 3.44 33.42 -22.31
CA ASN A 262 4.02 34.64 -21.76
C ASN A 262 4.68 34.33 -20.41
N THR A 263 6.00 34.23 -20.38
CA THR A 263 6.76 33.95 -19.15
C THR A 263 6.83 35.14 -18.18
N MET A 264 6.40 36.33 -18.59
CA MET A 264 6.38 37.58 -17.79
C MET A 264 4.96 38.01 -17.37
N CYS A 265 3.96 37.15 -17.54
CA CYS A 265 2.58 37.36 -17.10
C CYS A 265 2.43 37.74 -15.61
N GLY A 266 3.31 37.21 -14.75
CA GLY A 266 3.32 37.46 -13.31
C GLY A 266 4.04 38.74 -12.89
N TYR A 267 4.47 39.60 -13.83
CA TYR A 267 5.21 40.82 -13.50
C TYR A 267 4.33 41.88 -12.81
N LYS A 268 4.78 42.40 -11.66
CA LYS A 268 4.09 43.44 -10.87
C LYS A 268 2.61 43.10 -10.67
N THR A 269 2.37 41.93 -10.08
CA THR A 269 1.03 41.44 -9.75
C THR A 269 0.74 41.51 -8.26
N ILE A 270 1.76 41.47 -7.40
CA ILE A 270 1.60 41.48 -5.93
C ILE A 270 1.11 42.86 -5.43
N ASP A 271 1.57 43.95 -6.04
CA ASP A 271 1.19 45.33 -5.72
C ASP A 271 -0.21 45.73 -6.21
N LYS A 272 -0.78 44.95 -7.15
CA LYS A 272 -2.09 45.26 -7.74
C LYS A 272 -3.25 44.72 -6.91
N GLU A 273 -4.42 45.33 -7.11
CA GLU A 273 -5.66 44.84 -6.51
C GLU A 273 -6.05 43.48 -7.10
N ARG A 274 -6.56 42.59 -6.24
CA ARG A 274 -6.91 41.20 -6.60
C ARG A 274 -7.82 41.11 -7.83
N LEU A 275 -8.80 41.99 -7.95
CA LEU A 275 -9.76 42.01 -9.07
C LEU A 275 -9.10 42.33 -10.42
N SER A 276 -8.02 43.11 -10.41
CA SER A 276 -7.29 43.47 -11.64
C SER A 276 -6.41 42.33 -12.15
N VAL A 277 -5.94 41.45 -11.26
CA VAL A 277 -5.02 40.35 -11.59
C VAL A 277 -5.72 38.99 -11.72
N GLN A 278 -6.99 38.88 -11.32
CA GLN A 278 -7.74 37.62 -11.34
C GLN A 278 -7.90 36.99 -12.73
N ASN A 279 -7.74 37.78 -13.81
CA ASN A 279 -7.83 37.33 -15.20
C ASN A 279 -6.44 37.11 -15.83
N ILE A 280 -5.36 37.33 -15.08
CA ILE A 280 -3.97 37.20 -15.54
C ILE A 280 -3.29 36.01 -14.84
N ILE A 281 -3.53 35.86 -13.54
CA ILE A 281 -2.97 34.80 -12.71
C ILE A 281 -4.05 34.09 -11.89
N TYR A 282 -3.75 32.87 -11.47
CA TYR A 282 -4.54 32.11 -10.51
C TYR A 282 -4.38 32.70 -9.11
N VAL A 283 -5.24 33.64 -8.70
CA VAL A 283 -5.18 34.33 -7.39
C VAL A 283 -5.56 33.46 -6.18
N ARG A 284 -5.89 32.19 -6.39
CA ARG A 284 -6.32 31.26 -5.35
C ARG A 284 -5.12 30.48 -4.81
N GLY A 285 -4.99 30.40 -3.49
CA GLY A 285 -3.97 29.57 -2.85
C GLY A 285 -4.09 28.08 -3.19
N CYS A 286 -2.94 27.42 -3.33
CA CYS A 286 -2.88 26.01 -3.69
C CYS A 286 -3.42 25.08 -2.63
N THR A 287 -3.25 25.37 -1.34
CA THR A 287 -3.77 24.52 -0.27
C THR A 287 -5.29 24.39 -0.37
N ASN A 288 -5.98 25.51 -0.57
CA ASN A 288 -7.43 25.49 -0.75
C ASN A 288 -7.84 24.88 -2.10
N ALA A 289 -7.08 25.09 -3.19
CA ALA A 289 -7.38 24.49 -4.49
C ALA A 289 -7.31 22.95 -4.45
N VAL A 290 -6.25 22.40 -3.86
CA VAL A 290 -6.06 20.97 -3.66
C VAL A 290 -7.16 20.37 -2.78
N LEU A 291 -7.56 21.06 -1.71
CA LEU A 291 -8.66 20.60 -0.86
C LEU A 291 -10.00 20.52 -1.59
N ILE A 292 -10.33 21.50 -2.43
CA ILE A 292 -11.55 21.43 -3.23
C ILE A 292 -11.45 20.29 -4.25
N TRP A 293 -10.30 20.12 -4.89
CA TRP A 293 -10.10 18.98 -5.78
C TRP A 293 -10.32 17.63 -5.07
N PHE A 294 -9.83 17.47 -3.83
CA PHE A 294 -10.09 16.25 -3.05
C PHE A 294 -11.57 16.04 -2.75
N MET A 295 -12.32 17.10 -2.44
CA MET A 295 -13.76 17.01 -2.19
C MET A 295 -14.54 16.68 -3.47
N ASP A 296 -14.16 17.28 -4.59
CA ASP A 296 -14.78 17.03 -5.89
C ASP A 296 -14.47 15.61 -6.40
N ASN A 297 -13.32 15.06 -6.02
CA ASN A 297 -12.85 13.72 -6.38
C ASN A 297 -12.93 12.72 -5.21
N TYR A 298 -13.93 12.86 -4.33
CA TYR A 298 -14.06 12.05 -3.12
C TYR A 298 -14.11 10.53 -3.40
N THR A 299 -14.56 10.10 -4.58
CA THR A 299 -14.62 8.69 -4.99
C THR A 299 -13.24 8.06 -5.07
N ILE A 300 -12.27 8.78 -5.64
CA ILE A 300 -10.87 8.35 -5.73
C ILE A 300 -10.27 8.28 -4.33
N MET A 301 -10.53 9.30 -3.51
CA MET A 301 -10.03 9.34 -2.13
C MET A 301 -10.60 8.24 -1.25
N ALA A 302 -11.91 7.98 -1.34
CA ALA A 302 -12.55 6.88 -0.62
C ALA A 302 -12.00 5.52 -1.08
N GLY A 303 -11.74 5.36 -2.38
CA GLY A 303 -11.09 4.17 -2.93
C GLY A 303 -9.68 3.96 -2.39
N LEU A 304 -8.88 5.03 -2.33
CA LEU A 304 -7.52 4.98 -1.76
C LEU A 304 -7.55 4.63 -0.26
N LEU A 305 -8.41 5.29 0.50
CA LEU A 305 -8.56 5.04 1.94
C LEU A 305 -9.01 3.61 2.22
N LEU A 306 -9.99 3.11 1.46
CA LEU A 306 -10.44 1.72 1.58
C LEU A 306 -9.34 0.73 1.17
N GLY A 307 -8.59 1.05 0.11
CA GLY A 307 -7.46 0.24 -0.36
C GLY A 307 -6.32 0.14 0.64
N ILE A 308 -6.16 1.11 1.54
CA ILE A 308 -5.18 1.07 2.62
C ILE A 308 -5.74 0.34 3.85
N LEU A 309 -6.93 0.73 4.32
CA LEU A 309 -7.50 0.21 5.57
C LEU A 309 -7.97 -1.25 5.47
N LEU A 310 -8.54 -1.66 4.34
CA LEU A 310 -9.15 -2.99 4.21
C LEU A 310 -8.10 -4.12 4.24
N PRO A 311 -6.98 -4.07 3.48
CA PRO A 311 -5.94 -5.07 3.58
C PRO A 311 -5.28 -5.13 4.97
N GLN A 312 -5.07 -3.99 5.63
CA GLN A 312 -4.53 -3.96 6.99
C GLN A 312 -5.46 -4.64 8.00
N PHE A 313 -6.75 -4.30 7.95
CA PHE A 313 -7.76 -4.91 8.81
C PHE A 313 -7.86 -6.42 8.59
N LEU A 314 -7.91 -6.86 7.32
CA LEU A 314 -7.92 -8.28 6.98
C LEU A 314 -6.63 -8.99 7.42
N GLY A 315 -5.48 -8.34 7.27
CA GLY A 315 -4.19 -8.87 7.73
C GLY A 315 -4.18 -9.13 9.23
N VAL A 316 -4.64 -8.17 10.04
CA VAL A 316 -4.76 -8.34 11.49
C VAL A 316 -5.76 -9.45 11.83
N LEU A 317 -6.94 -9.46 11.21
CA LEU A 317 -7.98 -10.46 11.46
C LEU A 317 -7.50 -11.88 11.14
N LEU A 318 -6.91 -12.10 9.96
CA LEU A 318 -6.41 -13.41 9.54
C LEU A 318 -5.26 -13.88 10.45
N THR A 319 -4.36 -12.99 10.82
CA THR A 319 -3.23 -13.30 11.71
C THR A 319 -3.73 -13.67 13.11
N PHE A 320 -4.73 -12.96 13.62
CA PHE A 320 -5.37 -13.26 14.90
C PHE A 320 -6.10 -14.62 14.88
N LEU A 321 -6.89 -14.89 13.83
CA LEU A 321 -7.56 -16.18 13.66
C LEU A 321 -6.55 -17.33 13.54
N TYR A 322 -5.42 -17.12 12.87
CA TYR A 322 -4.37 -18.12 12.79
C TYR A 322 -3.73 -18.40 14.17
N ILE A 323 -3.33 -17.35 14.90
CA ILE A 323 -2.69 -17.50 16.22
C ILE A 323 -3.63 -18.22 17.19
N THR A 324 -4.88 -17.78 17.30
CA THR A 324 -5.87 -18.43 18.18
C THR A 324 -6.03 -19.92 17.86
N ARG A 325 -6.08 -20.30 16.57
CA ARG A 325 -6.15 -21.72 16.18
C ARG A 325 -4.93 -22.52 16.55
N VAL A 326 -3.74 -21.93 16.43
CA VAL A 326 -2.50 -22.62 16.80
C VAL A 326 -2.38 -22.76 18.32
N GLU A 327 -2.75 -21.73 19.08
CA GLU A 327 -2.77 -21.76 20.55
C GLU A 327 -3.75 -22.83 21.07
N ASP A 328 -4.94 -22.96 20.47
CA ASP A 328 -5.91 -24.01 20.81
C ASP A 328 -5.33 -25.42 20.61
N ILE A 329 -4.64 -25.67 19.49
CA ILE A 329 -4.01 -26.97 19.18
C ILE A 329 -2.89 -27.29 20.20
N ILE A 330 -2.09 -26.29 20.58
CA ILE A 330 -1.01 -26.47 21.57
C ILE A 330 -1.61 -26.79 22.95
N MET A 331 -2.68 -26.11 23.34
CA MET A 331 -3.36 -26.37 24.61
C MET A 331 -3.92 -27.79 24.67
N GLU A 332 -4.59 -28.28 23.62
CA GLU A 332 -5.15 -29.63 23.57
C GLU A 332 -4.06 -30.72 23.73
N HIS A 333 -2.91 -30.54 23.07
CA HIS A 333 -1.79 -31.47 23.22
C HIS A 333 -1.20 -31.43 24.63
N SER A 334 -1.03 -30.24 25.23
CA SER A 334 -0.49 -30.10 26.59
C SER A 334 -1.38 -30.72 27.66
N VAL A 335 -2.70 -30.65 27.50
CA VAL A 335 -3.67 -31.28 28.42
C VAL A 335 -3.64 -32.80 28.28
N THR A 336 -3.50 -33.31 27.06
CA THR A 336 -3.39 -34.76 26.80
C THR A 336 -2.12 -35.34 27.43
N ASP A 337 -0.98 -34.66 27.29
CA ASP A 337 0.28 -35.05 27.93
C ASP A 337 0.20 -34.94 29.47
N GLY A 338 -0.46 -33.90 29.99
CA GLY A 338 -0.67 -33.71 31.44
C GLY A 338 -1.60 -34.74 32.09
N LEU A 339 -2.60 -35.23 31.35
CA LEU A 339 -3.48 -36.33 31.77
C LEU A 339 -2.77 -37.70 31.72
N LEU A 340 -1.72 -37.84 30.91
CA LEU A 340 -0.98 -39.09 30.73
C LEU A 340 0.28 -39.25 31.62
N GLY A 341 0.54 -38.34 32.58
CA GLY A 341 1.26 -38.75 33.79
C GLY A 341 1.95 -37.68 34.65
N PRO A 342 2.09 -37.91 35.96
CA PRO A 342 3.13 -37.29 36.77
C PRO A 342 4.44 -38.08 36.62
N GLY A 343 5.42 -37.48 35.94
CA GLY A 343 6.84 -37.75 36.12
C GLY A 343 7.45 -38.94 35.38
N VAL A 344 7.99 -38.70 34.18
CA VAL A 344 9.19 -39.42 33.67
C VAL A 344 10.04 -38.42 32.87
N LYS A 345 11.32 -38.29 33.25
CA LYS A 345 12.36 -37.55 32.50
C LYS A 345 12.54 -38.13 31.09
N PRO A 346 13.02 -37.37 30.10
CA PRO A 346 13.29 -37.93 28.78
C PRO A 346 14.50 -38.88 28.88
N SER A 347 14.23 -40.17 29.05
CA SER A 347 15.18 -41.22 28.74
C SER A 347 14.64 -41.99 27.56
N ALA A 348 15.51 -42.17 26.58
CA ALA A 348 15.27 -43.00 25.42
C ALA A 348 14.74 -44.37 25.84
N GLU A 349 13.59 -44.78 25.31
CA GLU A 349 13.24 -46.19 25.23
C GLU A 349 12.36 -46.46 24.02
N ALA A 350 13.06 -46.83 22.94
CA ALA A 350 12.52 -47.66 21.88
C ALA A 350 12.20 -49.05 22.47
N ALA A 351 10.97 -49.26 22.95
CA ALA A 351 10.46 -50.59 23.28
C ALA A 351 8.94 -50.60 23.10
N GLY A 352 8.50 -51.09 21.94
CA GLY A 352 7.08 -51.16 21.57
C GLY A 352 6.83 -51.45 20.08
N ALA A 353 7.86 -51.37 19.25
CA ALA A 353 7.83 -51.88 17.87
C ALA A 353 7.98 -53.41 17.87
N GLY A 354 6.92 -54.14 18.27
CA GLY A 354 6.97 -55.60 18.41
C GLY A 354 5.91 -56.41 17.66
N CYS A 355 4.73 -55.87 17.34
CA CYS A 355 3.62 -56.67 16.78
C CYS A 355 3.04 -56.18 15.42
N CYS A 356 3.54 -55.08 14.84
CA CYS A 356 3.05 -54.58 13.53
C CYS A 356 4.19 -54.63 12.50
N MET A 357 4.02 -55.46 11.47
CA MET A 357 4.92 -55.53 10.30
C MET A 357 4.19 -54.93 9.09
N CYS A 358 4.82 -53.97 8.42
CA CYS A 358 4.32 -53.35 7.20
C CYS A 358 5.27 -53.71 6.06
N TYR A 359 4.76 -54.32 4.98
CA TYR A 359 5.55 -54.55 3.78
C TYR A 359 5.32 -53.42 2.77
N PRO A 360 6.38 -52.91 2.11
CA PRO A 360 6.22 -52.05 0.95
C PRO A 360 5.69 -52.89 -0.22
N ASN A 361 4.73 -52.34 -0.97
CA ASN A 361 4.34 -52.88 -2.27
C ASN A 361 5.43 -52.62 -3.32
#